data_AF-A0A8C2PW81-F1
#
_entry.id   AF-A0A8C2PW81-F1
#
_cell.length_a   1.000
_cell.length_b   1.000
_cell.length_c   1.000
_cell.angle_alpha   90.00
_cell.angle_beta   90.00
_cell.angle_gamma   90.00
#
_symmetry.space_group_name_H-M   'P 1'
#
loop_
_entity.id
_entity.type
_entity.pdbx_description
1 polymer ?
#
loop_
_entity_poly.entity_id
_entity_poly.type
_entity_poly.pdbx_seq_one_letter_code
_entity_poly.pdbx_strand_id
1 'polypeptide(L)'
;MASFMHVAVSILLLSTLTSAQMRGDNSFAQDICNPNDGDDDVCSDKKPDMDRELDQMEQDLEDLANLTRGAQDKVVYLKDSKTQAQKQAPGSAIYHYLWIEKFFNAKCVQSQLQSILQANEKRIIDLKQMSVQLDQICKEPCKDTVEIQTVTGKDCQDIANKGGKVSGLYYVKPARAPEAFLVYCEIDSFGHGWTVLQRVRGTTDNDCHLHRDCHLHNRDSVASSLKFIN
;
A
#
# COMPACT_ATOMS: atom_id res chain seq x y z
N MET A 1 -7.85 -3.34 46.37
CA MET A 1 -7.78 -2.15 47.26
C MET A 1 -6.46 -2.14 48.03
N ALA A 2 -5.32 -2.06 47.34
CA ALA A 2 -3.99 -1.98 47.96
C ALA A 2 -3.02 -1.06 47.20
N SER A 3 -3.43 -0.49 46.06
CA SER A 3 -2.58 0.41 45.24
C SER A 3 -2.91 1.90 45.42
N PHE A 4 -3.97 2.25 46.15
CA PHE A 4 -4.33 3.64 46.45
C PHE A 4 -3.78 4.13 47.81
N MET A 5 -3.25 3.23 48.64
CA MET A 5 -2.66 3.58 49.94
C MET A 5 -1.16 3.94 49.86
N HIS A 6 -0.45 3.58 48.78
CA HIS A 6 0.97 3.96 48.62
C HIS A 6 1.18 5.34 47.99
N VAL A 7 0.22 5.85 47.23
CA VAL A 7 0.31 7.19 46.60
C VAL A 7 -0.02 8.31 47.61
N ALA A 8 -0.84 8.03 48.62
CA ALA A 8 -1.16 9.00 49.67
C ALA A 8 -0.05 9.15 50.75
N VAL A 9 0.78 8.12 50.96
CA VAL A 9 1.88 8.15 51.96
C VAL A 9 3.12 8.90 51.43
N SER A 10 3.35 8.92 50.12
CA SER A 10 4.46 9.68 49.53
C SER A 10 4.20 11.18 49.36
N ILE A 11 2.93 11.61 49.39
CA ILE A 11 2.55 13.04 49.28
C ILE A 11 2.44 13.72 50.66
N LEU A 12 2.42 12.95 51.75
CA LEU A 12 2.41 13.44 53.14
C LEU A 12 3.81 13.51 53.81
N LEU A 13 4.89 13.17 53.10
CA LEU A 13 6.27 13.16 53.63
C LEU A 13 7.17 14.32 53.13
N LEU A 14 6.62 15.30 52.41
CA LEU A 14 7.38 16.44 51.86
C LEU A 14 6.93 17.82 52.36
N SER A 15 6.11 17.88 53.42
CA SER A 15 5.56 19.13 53.97
C SER A 15 5.89 19.43 55.44
N THR A 16 6.93 18.80 56.01
CA THR A 16 7.43 19.17 57.34
C THR A 16 8.96 19.14 57.39
N LEU A 17 9.59 20.32 57.35
CA LEU A 17 10.73 20.75 58.19
C LEU A 17 11.31 22.06 57.63
N THR A 18 10.85 23.17 58.20
CA THR A 18 11.46 24.50 58.14
C THR A 18 12.60 24.62 59.16
N SER A 19 13.60 25.43 58.79
CA SER A 19 14.50 26.24 59.65
C SER A 19 15.46 25.57 60.64
N ALA A 20 16.76 25.85 60.48
CA ALA A 20 17.69 26.15 61.57
C ALA A 20 18.88 26.99 61.07
N GLN A 21 19.15 28.09 61.79
CA GLN A 21 20.15 29.13 61.57
C GLN A 21 21.34 28.88 62.51
N MET A 22 22.55 29.36 62.16
CA MET A 22 23.64 29.53 63.15
C MET A 22 24.19 30.96 63.07
N ARG A 23 24.40 31.52 64.26
CA ARG A 23 24.70 32.91 64.61
C ARG A 23 26.18 33.03 64.98
N GLY A 24 26.80 34.17 64.68
CA GLY A 24 28.09 34.58 65.21
C GLY A 24 28.13 36.11 65.32
N ASP A 25 27.92 36.62 66.54
CA ASP A 25 27.99 38.05 66.88
C ASP A 25 29.43 38.41 67.29
N ASN A 26 29.93 39.61 66.95
CA ASN A 26 30.69 40.42 67.92
C ASN A 26 30.70 41.90 67.50
N SER A 27 30.32 42.77 68.42
CA SER A 27 30.26 44.22 68.29
C SER A 27 31.04 44.86 69.43
N PHE A 28 31.90 45.85 69.19
CA PHE A 28 32.32 46.83 70.21
C PHE A 28 32.75 48.18 69.61
N ALA A 29 32.06 49.24 70.05
CA ALA A 29 32.44 50.64 70.29
C ALA A 29 33.16 51.50 69.21
N GLN A 30 32.39 52.43 68.63
CA GLN A 30 32.49 53.90 68.75
C GLN A 30 33.86 54.55 69.04
N ASP A 31 34.29 55.45 68.14
CA ASP A 31 34.85 56.74 68.57
C ASP A 31 34.59 57.86 67.55
N ILE A 32 34.42 59.05 68.12
CA ILE A 32 33.89 60.29 67.58
C ILE A 32 35.03 61.15 67.02
N CYS A 33 34.76 61.92 65.95
CA CYS A 33 35.40 63.23 65.77
C CYS A 33 34.31 64.31 65.66
N ASN A 34 34.40 65.29 66.57
CA ASN A 34 33.45 66.36 66.89
C ASN A 34 33.68 67.58 65.97
N PRO A 35 32.66 68.36 65.57
CA PRO A 35 32.79 69.42 64.56
C PRO A 35 33.21 70.78 65.15
N ASN A 36 34.14 70.81 66.09
CA ASN A 36 34.69 72.05 66.67
C ASN A 36 36.20 71.89 66.88
N ASP A 37 36.97 71.96 65.81
CA ASP A 37 38.34 72.45 65.82
C ASP A 37 38.54 73.20 64.51
N GLY A 38 38.68 74.52 64.61
CA GLY A 38 39.13 75.33 63.50
C GLY A 38 40.63 75.15 63.35
N ASP A 39 41.06 74.79 62.14
CA ASP A 39 42.18 75.44 61.49
C ASP A 39 42.16 75.03 60.01
N ASP A 40 42.20 76.06 59.17
CA ASP A 40 42.30 75.99 57.73
C ASP A 40 43.63 75.33 57.35
N ASP A 41 43.63 74.05 56.95
CA ASP A 41 44.60 73.62 55.95
C ASP A 41 44.17 72.32 55.23
N VAL A 42 44.57 72.23 53.96
CA VAL A 42 44.49 71.06 53.08
C VAL A 42 43.15 70.83 52.36
N CYS A 43 42.53 71.90 51.88
CA CYS A 43 41.70 71.85 50.67
C CYS A 43 42.59 72.01 49.42
N SER A 44 43.46 71.05 49.10
CA SER A 44 44.12 71.00 47.77
C SER A 44 44.66 69.62 47.32
N ASP A 45 44.77 68.61 48.18
CA ASP A 45 45.44 67.34 47.80
C ASP A 45 44.54 66.14 47.45
N LYS A 46 43.21 66.27 47.49
CA LYS A 46 42.28 65.14 47.23
C LYS A 46 41.42 65.31 45.98
N LYS A 47 42.05 65.61 44.83
CA LYS A 47 41.38 65.51 43.53
C LYS A 47 41.96 64.45 42.57
N PRO A 48 43.27 64.28 42.37
CA PRO A 48 43.76 63.35 41.35
C PRO A 48 43.65 61.86 41.75
N ASP A 49 43.29 61.54 42.99
CA ASP A 49 43.20 60.15 43.47
C ASP A 49 41.78 59.56 43.33
N MET A 50 40.72 60.34 43.63
CA MET A 50 39.34 59.86 43.44
C MET A 50 38.91 59.81 41.97
N ASP A 51 39.44 60.69 41.11
CA ASP A 51 39.12 60.65 39.66
C ASP A 51 39.74 59.40 39.01
N ARG A 52 40.96 59.01 39.42
CA ARG A 52 41.66 57.83 38.92
C ARG A 52 40.98 56.51 39.35
N GLU A 53 40.44 56.44 40.56
CA GLU A 53 39.68 55.28 41.02
C GLU A 53 38.33 55.15 40.31
N LEU A 54 37.72 56.28 39.92
CA LEU A 54 36.48 56.29 39.16
C LEU A 54 36.71 55.82 37.72
N ASP A 55 37.78 56.27 37.07
CA ASP A 55 38.19 55.82 35.73
C ASP A 55 38.50 54.32 35.72
N GLN A 56 39.19 53.80 36.76
CA GLN A 56 39.48 52.38 36.89
C GLN A 56 38.20 51.54 37.04
N MET A 57 37.24 52.04 37.80
CA MET A 57 35.96 51.35 37.99
C MET A 57 35.10 51.35 36.73
N GLU A 58 35.13 52.43 35.95
CA GLU A 58 34.46 52.50 34.64
C GLU A 58 35.08 51.49 33.66
N GLN A 59 36.41 51.38 33.64
CA GLN A 59 37.12 50.40 32.81
C GLN A 59 36.81 48.95 33.22
N ASP A 60 36.76 48.66 34.52
CA ASP A 60 36.40 47.32 35.01
C ASP A 60 34.94 46.96 34.68
N LEU A 61 34.03 47.93 34.73
CA LEU A 61 32.62 47.77 34.33
C LEU A 61 32.48 47.47 32.83
N GLU A 62 33.27 48.12 31.98
CA GLU A 62 33.31 47.84 30.54
C GLU A 62 33.85 46.43 30.25
N ASP A 63 34.92 46.03 30.94
CA ASP A 63 35.48 44.69 30.79
C ASP A 63 34.50 43.60 31.23
N LEU A 64 33.81 43.81 32.36
CA LEU A 64 32.75 42.92 32.82
C LEU A 64 31.58 42.86 31.83
N ALA A 65 31.19 43.98 31.22
CA ALA A 65 30.15 44.00 30.20
C ALA A 65 30.56 43.23 28.93
N ASN A 66 31.81 43.38 28.50
CA ASN A 66 32.38 42.68 27.33
C ASN A 66 32.49 41.17 27.57
N LEU A 67 32.96 40.77 28.76
CA LEU A 67 33.02 39.36 29.18
C LEU A 67 31.61 38.74 29.27
N THR A 68 30.65 39.48 29.83
CA THR A 68 29.25 39.02 29.94
C THR A 68 28.62 38.83 28.56
N ARG A 69 28.88 39.75 27.63
CA ARG A 69 28.41 39.65 26.25
C ARG A 69 29.06 38.48 25.50
N GLY A 70 30.38 38.32 25.64
CA GLY A 70 31.11 37.20 25.06
C GLY A 70 30.64 35.83 25.60
N ALA A 71 30.30 35.76 26.89
CA ALA A 71 29.70 34.58 27.49
C ALA A 71 28.29 34.30 26.93
N GLN A 72 27.46 35.32 26.75
CA GLN A 72 26.13 35.20 26.13
C GLN A 72 26.22 34.70 24.68
N ASP A 73 27.12 35.26 23.88
CA ASP A 73 27.32 34.86 22.48
C ASP A 73 27.81 33.41 22.38
N LYS A 74 28.70 32.99 23.28
CA LYS A 74 29.17 31.60 23.35
C LYS A 74 28.06 30.63 23.76
N VAL A 75 27.16 31.04 24.66
CA VAL A 75 25.97 30.25 25.02
C VAL A 75 25.01 30.12 23.83
N VAL A 76 24.79 31.20 23.08
CA VAL A 76 23.96 31.16 21.85
C VAL A 76 24.59 30.23 20.81
N TYR A 77 25.88 30.36 20.54
CA TYR A 77 26.60 29.49 19.61
C TYR A 77 26.53 28.01 20.00
N LEU A 78 26.76 27.69 21.28
CA LEU A 78 26.67 26.31 21.78
C LEU A 78 25.23 25.78 21.72
N LYS A 79 24.23 26.62 21.92
CA LYS A 79 22.81 26.27 21.79
C LYS A 79 22.42 25.98 20.35
N ASP A 80 22.90 26.80 19.41
CA ASP A 80 22.66 26.62 17.98
C ASP A 80 23.40 25.39 17.44
N SER A 81 24.64 25.17 17.89
CA SER A 81 25.42 23.97 17.59
C SER A 81 24.75 22.70 18.13
N LYS A 82 24.25 22.72 19.38
CA LYS A 82 23.47 21.61 19.96
C LYS A 82 22.17 21.37 19.21
N THR A 83 21.49 22.42 18.74
CA THR A 83 20.27 22.33 17.94
C THR A 83 20.55 21.74 16.55
N GLN A 84 21.67 22.11 15.93
CA GLN A 84 22.12 21.56 14.64
C GLN A 84 22.57 20.10 14.77
N ALA A 85 23.23 19.73 15.87
CA ALA A 85 23.60 18.34 16.17
C ALA A 85 22.36 17.48 16.52
N GLN A 86 21.36 18.02 17.24
CA GLN A 86 20.09 17.33 17.50
C GLN A 86 19.25 17.12 16.24
N LYS A 87 19.33 18.03 15.25
CA LYS A 87 18.76 17.80 13.90
C LYS A 87 19.43 16.64 13.16
N GLN A 88 20.63 16.23 13.55
CA GLN A 88 21.35 15.11 12.95
C GLN A 88 21.13 13.77 13.69
N ALA A 89 20.77 13.76 14.99
CA ALA A 89 20.05 12.70 15.74
C ALA A 89 20.04 13.06 17.25
N PRO A 90 18.93 12.93 18.02
CA PRO A 90 18.21 11.68 18.23
C PRO A 90 16.68 11.86 18.42
N GLY A 91 15.91 11.52 17.39
CA GLY A 91 14.48 11.24 17.49
C GLY A 91 14.11 9.90 16.81
N SER A 92 15.09 9.21 16.24
CA SER A 92 14.86 8.12 15.29
C SER A 92 14.10 6.94 15.88
N ALA A 93 14.39 6.51 17.12
CA ALA A 93 13.72 5.35 17.72
C ALA A 93 12.22 5.58 17.99
N ILE A 94 11.85 6.78 18.46
CA ILE A 94 10.46 7.14 18.74
C ILE A 94 9.69 7.31 17.43
N TYR A 95 10.28 7.99 16.43
CA TYR A 95 9.67 8.09 15.11
C TYR A 95 9.59 6.74 14.40
N HIS A 96 10.55 5.84 14.61
CA HIS A 96 10.57 4.50 14.05
C HIS A 96 9.49 3.62 14.70
N TYR A 97 9.33 3.67 16.03
CA TYR A 97 8.24 3.00 16.74
C TYR A 97 6.86 3.51 16.26
N LEU A 98 6.68 4.83 16.17
CA LEU A 98 5.44 5.45 15.69
C LEU A 98 5.16 5.13 14.21
N TRP A 99 6.20 5.04 13.37
CA TRP A 99 6.08 4.64 11.97
C TRP A 99 5.72 3.16 11.85
N ILE A 100 6.33 2.29 12.65
CA ILE A 100 6.00 0.87 12.74
C ILE A 100 4.54 0.70 13.18
N GLU A 101 4.10 1.39 14.24
CA GLU A 101 2.70 1.33 14.67
C GLU A 101 1.74 1.87 13.60
N LYS A 102 2.08 2.97 12.91
CA LYS A 102 1.26 3.46 11.79
C LYS A 102 1.23 2.50 10.61
N PHE A 103 2.31 1.77 10.35
CA PHE A 103 2.40 0.76 9.30
C PHE A 103 1.56 -0.48 9.65
N PHE A 104 1.65 -0.99 10.88
CA PHE A 104 0.81 -2.09 11.35
C PHE A 104 -0.68 -1.69 11.49
N ASN A 105 -0.95 -0.44 11.86
CA ASN A 105 -2.31 0.12 11.90
C ASN A 105 -2.79 0.63 10.53
N ALA A 106 -2.02 0.47 9.45
CA ALA A 106 -2.45 0.78 8.10
C ALA A 106 -3.48 -0.25 7.64
N LYS A 107 -4.73 -0.08 8.11
CA LYS A 107 -5.91 -0.92 7.81
C LYS A 107 -6.20 -1.04 6.31
N CYS A 108 -5.59 -0.21 5.46
CA CYS A 108 -5.85 -0.16 4.03
C CYS A 108 -5.47 -1.49 3.33
N VAL A 109 -4.28 -2.04 3.59
CA VAL A 109 -3.83 -3.30 2.96
C VAL A 109 -4.64 -4.49 3.47
N GLN A 110 -4.91 -4.54 4.77
CA GLN A 110 -5.74 -5.59 5.38
C GLN A 110 -7.20 -5.53 4.91
N SER A 111 -7.78 -4.32 4.78
CA SER A 111 -9.15 -4.13 4.30
C SER A 111 -9.31 -4.48 2.83
N GLN A 112 -8.31 -4.20 2.00
CA GLN A 112 -8.34 -4.54 0.58
C GLN A 112 -8.23 -6.05 0.36
N LEU A 113 -7.37 -6.74 1.11
CA LEU A 113 -7.30 -8.20 1.04
C LEU A 113 -8.61 -8.84 1.53
N GLN A 114 -9.21 -8.31 2.59
CA GLN A 114 -10.48 -8.81 3.13
C GLN A 114 -11.62 -8.65 2.12
N SER A 115 -11.69 -7.52 1.41
CA SER A 115 -12.74 -7.30 0.40
C SER A 115 -12.56 -8.22 -0.82
N ILE A 116 -11.32 -8.48 -1.23
CA ILE A 116 -11.02 -9.45 -2.30
C ILE A 116 -11.37 -10.88 -1.88
N LEU A 117 -11.05 -11.28 -0.65
CA LEU A 117 -11.40 -12.59 -0.12
C LEU A 117 -12.92 -12.79 -0.10
N GLN A 118 -13.67 -11.82 0.45
CA GLN A 118 -15.13 -11.86 0.46
C GLN A 118 -15.72 -11.90 -0.96
N ALA A 119 -15.16 -11.13 -1.90
CA ALA A 119 -15.58 -11.17 -3.29
C ALA A 119 -15.29 -12.54 -3.95
N ASN A 120 -14.13 -13.13 -3.68
CA ASN A 120 -13.77 -14.45 -4.19
C ASN A 120 -14.64 -15.56 -3.58
N GLU A 121 -14.92 -15.51 -2.28
CA GLU A 121 -15.85 -16.45 -1.63
C GLU A 121 -17.24 -16.40 -2.27
N LYS A 122 -17.76 -15.20 -2.50
CA LYS A 122 -19.03 -15.02 -3.23
C LYS A 122 -18.95 -15.63 -4.64
N ARG A 123 -17.90 -15.34 -5.40
CA ARG A 123 -17.70 -15.90 -6.74
C ARG A 123 -17.61 -17.43 -6.73
N ILE A 124 -17.01 -18.03 -5.70
CA ILE A 124 -16.95 -19.49 -5.56
C ILE A 124 -18.35 -20.07 -5.36
N ILE A 125 -19.19 -19.43 -4.56
CA ILE A 125 -20.58 -19.85 -4.36
C ILE A 125 -21.35 -19.73 -5.68
N ASP A 126 -21.23 -18.60 -6.37
CA ASP A 126 -21.89 -18.37 -7.65
C ASP A 126 -21.45 -19.40 -8.70
N LEU A 127 -20.15 -19.68 -8.82
CA LEU A 127 -19.62 -20.69 -9.73
C LEU A 127 -20.10 -22.10 -9.39
N LYS A 128 -20.17 -22.46 -8.10
CA LYS A 128 -20.73 -23.74 -7.66
C LYS A 128 -22.20 -23.85 -8.06
N GLN A 129 -22.98 -22.80 -7.84
CA GLN A 129 -24.38 -22.78 -8.24
C GLN A 129 -24.55 -22.90 -9.75
N MET A 130 -23.77 -22.15 -10.54
CA MET A 130 -23.77 -22.25 -12.00
C MET A 130 -23.38 -23.66 -12.48
N SER A 131 -22.42 -24.31 -11.81
CA SER A 131 -22.02 -25.68 -12.16
C SER A 131 -23.14 -26.70 -11.94
N VAL A 132 -23.91 -26.55 -10.86
CA VAL A 132 -25.08 -27.40 -10.58
C VAL A 132 -26.20 -27.12 -11.58
N GLN A 133 -26.42 -25.86 -11.94
CA GLN A 133 -27.39 -25.49 -12.98
C GLN A 133 -27.03 -26.10 -14.33
N LEU A 134 -25.75 -26.03 -14.72
CA LEU A 134 -25.27 -26.65 -15.95
C LEU A 134 -25.45 -28.17 -15.93
N ASP A 135 -25.13 -28.82 -14.80
CA ASP A 135 -25.35 -30.26 -14.62
C ASP A 135 -26.83 -30.65 -14.81
N GLN A 136 -27.77 -29.83 -14.31
CA GLN A 136 -29.20 -30.08 -14.53
C GLN A 136 -29.60 -29.97 -16.00
N ILE A 137 -29.09 -28.96 -16.71
CA ILE A 137 -29.39 -28.74 -18.14
C ILE A 137 -28.88 -29.92 -18.98
N CYS A 138 -27.74 -30.51 -18.61
CA CYS A 138 -27.12 -31.60 -19.33
C CYS A 138 -27.69 -33.00 -18.99
N LYS A 139 -28.71 -33.10 -18.12
CA LYS A 139 -29.33 -34.39 -17.76
C LYS A 139 -30.07 -35.05 -18.92
N GLU A 140 -30.71 -34.24 -19.76
CA GLU A 140 -31.35 -34.72 -20.97
C GLU A 140 -30.51 -34.34 -22.19
N PRO A 141 -30.24 -35.30 -23.10
CA PRO A 141 -29.48 -34.99 -24.30
C PRO A 141 -30.27 -34.00 -25.17
N CYS A 142 -29.55 -33.12 -25.87
CA CYS A 142 -30.16 -32.22 -26.82
C CYS A 142 -30.95 -33.00 -27.87
N LYS A 143 -32.20 -32.62 -28.11
CA LYS A 143 -33.03 -33.24 -29.15
C LYS A 143 -32.60 -32.71 -30.51
N ASP A 144 -32.09 -33.60 -31.34
CA ASP A 144 -31.76 -33.27 -32.72
C ASP A 144 -33.03 -33.24 -33.59
N THR A 145 -33.24 -32.15 -34.33
CA THR A 145 -34.34 -31.99 -35.31
C THR A 145 -33.84 -32.10 -36.74
N VAL A 146 -32.63 -32.64 -36.95
CA VAL A 146 -31.99 -32.70 -38.25
C VAL A 146 -32.69 -33.69 -39.19
N GLU A 147 -32.91 -33.22 -40.42
CA GLU A 147 -33.31 -34.03 -41.56
C GLU A 147 -32.07 -34.42 -42.38
N ILE A 148 -31.85 -35.72 -42.55
CA ILE A 148 -30.76 -36.24 -43.38
C ILE A 148 -31.27 -36.39 -44.81
N GLN A 149 -30.54 -35.81 -45.75
CA GLN A 149 -30.88 -35.85 -47.16
C GLN A 149 -30.61 -37.23 -47.75
N THR A 150 -31.47 -37.67 -48.68
CA THR A 150 -31.46 -39.04 -49.23
C THR A 150 -30.44 -39.23 -50.37
N VAL A 151 -30.00 -38.14 -51.02
CA VAL A 151 -29.02 -38.19 -52.11
C VAL A 151 -27.64 -38.55 -51.54
N THR A 152 -26.91 -39.44 -52.21
CA THR A 152 -25.58 -39.89 -51.77
C THR A 152 -24.54 -39.79 -52.88
N GLY A 153 -23.28 -39.66 -52.48
CA GLY A 153 -22.17 -39.52 -53.42
C GLY A 153 -20.81 -39.81 -52.80
N LYS A 154 -19.76 -39.68 -53.60
CA LYS A 154 -18.38 -39.85 -53.12
C LYS A 154 -17.92 -38.67 -52.27
N ASP A 155 -18.41 -37.48 -52.61
CA ASP A 155 -18.19 -36.20 -51.93
C ASP A 155 -19.41 -35.28 -52.18
N CYS A 156 -19.40 -34.08 -51.60
CA CYS A 156 -20.49 -33.12 -51.77
C CYS A 156 -20.64 -32.57 -53.20
N GLN A 157 -19.58 -32.61 -54.02
CA GLN A 157 -19.67 -32.18 -55.42
C GLN A 157 -20.39 -33.23 -56.27
N ASP A 158 -20.13 -34.51 -56.06
CA ASP A 158 -20.86 -35.63 -56.68
C ASP A 158 -22.34 -35.60 -56.28
N ILE A 159 -22.64 -35.25 -55.02
CA ILE A 159 -24.03 -35.05 -54.55
C ILE A 159 -24.71 -33.90 -55.31
N ALA A 160 -24.03 -32.76 -55.47
CA ALA A 160 -24.58 -31.62 -56.22
C ALA A 160 -24.83 -31.98 -57.69
N ASN A 161 -23.91 -32.70 -58.33
CA ASN A 161 -24.04 -33.19 -59.71
C ASN A 161 -25.22 -34.17 -59.88
N LYS A 162 -25.59 -34.91 -58.83
CA LYS A 162 -26.75 -35.83 -58.80
C LYS A 162 -28.08 -35.16 -58.50
N GLY A 163 -28.10 -33.83 -58.38
CA GLY A 163 -29.32 -33.06 -58.14
C GLY A 163 -29.56 -32.66 -56.69
N GLY A 164 -28.57 -32.82 -55.80
CA GLY A 164 -28.58 -32.18 -54.49
C GLY A 164 -28.54 -30.65 -54.65
N LYS A 165 -29.51 -29.93 -54.08
CA LYS A 165 -29.64 -28.47 -54.20
C LYS A 165 -29.65 -27.71 -52.88
N VAL A 166 -29.83 -28.42 -51.76
CA VAL A 166 -30.00 -27.82 -50.44
C VAL A 166 -28.77 -28.09 -49.60
N SER A 167 -28.24 -27.06 -48.93
CA SER A 167 -27.17 -27.25 -47.95
C SER A 167 -27.70 -27.99 -46.73
N GLY A 168 -26.98 -29.00 -46.24
CA GLY A 168 -27.48 -29.87 -45.17
C GLY A 168 -26.61 -31.09 -44.90
N LEU A 169 -27.14 -32.06 -44.16
CA LEU A 169 -26.44 -33.30 -43.85
C LEU A 169 -26.71 -34.38 -44.90
N TYR A 170 -25.63 -34.99 -45.39
CA TYR A 170 -25.64 -36.02 -46.41
C TYR A 170 -24.68 -37.16 -46.04
N TYR A 171 -24.96 -38.36 -46.53
CA TYR A 171 -24.01 -39.47 -46.48
C TYR A 171 -23.09 -39.47 -47.69
N VAL A 172 -21.78 -39.52 -47.43
CA VAL A 172 -20.75 -39.68 -48.46
C VAL A 172 -19.97 -40.98 -48.27
N LYS A 173 -19.56 -41.58 -49.38
CA LYS A 173 -18.67 -42.76 -49.39
C LYS A 173 -17.56 -42.60 -50.43
N PRO A 174 -16.39 -42.05 -50.03
CA PRO A 174 -15.20 -42.03 -50.88
C PRO A 174 -14.77 -43.44 -51.30
N ALA A 175 -14.06 -43.56 -52.43
CA ALA A 175 -13.75 -44.87 -53.02
C ALA A 175 -12.93 -45.81 -52.11
N ARG A 176 -12.06 -45.26 -51.26
CA ARG A 176 -11.24 -46.03 -50.30
C ARG A 176 -11.81 -46.07 -48.89
N ALA A 177 -12.97 -45.45 -48.66
CA ALA A 177 -13.61 -45.47 -47.36
C ALA A 177 -14.29 -46.83 -47.13
N PRO A 178 -14.07 -47.48 -45.96
CA PRO A 178 -14.70 -48.76 -45.66
C PRO A 178 -16.23 -48.61 -45.56
N GLU A 179 -16.69 -47.52 -44.97
CA GLU A 179 -18.11 -47.22 -44.71
C GLU A 179 -18.48 -45.81 -45.15
N ALA A 180 -19.78 -45.58 -45.38
CA ALA A 180 -20.29 -44.24 -45.61
C ALA A 180 -20.35 -43.48 -44.28
N PHE A 181 -20.10 -42.18 -44.30
CA PHE A 181 -20.16 -41.33 -43.12
C PHE A 181 -20.90 -40.03 -43.40
N LEU A 182 -21.41 -39.42 -42.33
CA LEU A 182 -22.22 -38.21 -42.41
C LEU A 182 -21.34 -36.96 -42.51
N VAL A 183 -21.65 -36.08 -43.45
CA VAL A 183 -20.98 -34.79 -43.62
C VAL A 183 -21.99 -33.68 -43.83
N TYR A 184 -21.58 -32.44 -43.54
CA TYR A 184 -22.33 -31.27 -43.95
C TYR A 184 -21.86 -30.80 -45.32
N CYS A 185 -22.78 -30.76 -46.28
CA CYS A 185 -22.54 -30.22 -47.61
C CYS A 185 -23.09 -28.79 -47.71
N GLU A 186 -22.24 -27.86 -48.15
CA GLU A 186 -22.67 -26.53 -48.56
C GLU A 186 -22.79 -26.52 -50.08
N ILE A 187 -24.03 -26.50 -50.58
CA ILE A 187 -24.35 -26.50 -52.00
C ILE A 187 -24.88 -25.12 -52.39
N ASP A 188 -24.26 -24.52 -53.42
CA ASP A 188 -24.68 -23.22 -53.94
C ASP A 188 -25.75 -23.35 -55.05
N SER A 189 -26.27 -22.21 -55.52
CA SER A 189 -27.25 -22.16 -56.60
C SER A 189 -26.70 -22.57 -57.97
N PHE A 190 -25.38 -22.64 -58.12
CA PHE A 190 -24.70 -23.01 -59.37
C PHE A 190 -24.38 -24.51 -59.44
N GLY A 191 -24.65 -25.26 -58.37
CA GLY A 191 -24.37 -26.69 -58.30
C GLY A 191 -22.95 -27.03 -57.84
N HIS A 192 -22.23 -26.08 -57.22
CA HIS A 192 -20.98 -26.39 -56.53
C HIS A 192 -21.27 -26.91 -55.12
N GLY A 193 -20.64 -28.03 -54.76
CA GLY A 193 -20.86 -28.72 -53.48
C GLY A 193 -19.57 -28.81 -52.67
N TRP A 194 -19.54 -28.11 -51.54
CA TRP A 194 -18.40 -28.10 -50.62
C TRP A 194 -18.58 -29.10 -49.49
N THR A 195 -17.59 -29.98 -49.30
CA THR A 195 -17.54 -30.84 -48.12
C THR A 195 -16.91 -30.07 -46.97
N VAL A 196 -17.69 -29.80 -45.92
CA VAL A 196 -17.20 -29.08 -44.74
C VAL A 196 -16.46 -30.06 -43.83
N LEU A 197 -15.15 -29.87 -43.69
CA LEU A 197 -14.33 -30.73 -42.84
C LEU A 197 -14.37 -30.33 -41.38
N GLN A 198 -14.50 -29.04 -41.11
CA GLN A 198 -14.32 -28.51 -39.77
C GLN A 198 -15.11 -27.15 -39.77
N ARG A 199 -15.86 -26.80 -38.72
CA ARG A 199 -16.58 -25.48 -38.56
C ARG A 199 -16.63 -24.88 -37.13
N VAL A 200 -15.90 -23.80 -36.80
CA VAL A 200 -16.06 -23.06 -35.52
C VAL A 200 -17.16 -22.03 -35.69
N ARG A 201 -18.08 -21.96 -34.72
CA ARG A 201 -18.89 -20.77 -34.49
C ARG A 201 -18.40 -20.15 -33.18
N GLY A 202 -18.38 -18.82 -33.09
CA GLY A 202 -17.76 -18.09 -31.99
C GLY A 202 -18.30 -18.46 -30.59
N THR A 203 -17.67 -17.91 -29.57
CA THR A 203 -17.81 -18.29 -28.14
C THR A 203 -19.18 -18.05 -27.50
N THR A 204 -20.20 -17.63 -28.25
CA THR A 204 -21.51 -17.24 -27.72
C THR A 204 -22.59 -18.32 -27.85
N ASP A 205 -22.39 -19.34 -28.69
CA ASP A 205 -23.38 -20.39 -28.96
C ASP A 205 -22.78 -21.76 -28.69
N ASN A 206 -23.37 -22.54 -27.76
CA ASN A 206 -23.36 -24.02 -27.63
C ASN A 206 -22.18 -24.77 -28.31
N ASP A 207 -20.95 -24.33 -28.08
CA ASP A 207 -19.82 -24.72 -28.92
C ASP A 207 -19.23 -26.06 -28.47
N CYS A 208 -18.70 -26.81 -29.44
CA CYS A 208 -18.06 -28.09 -29.16
C CYS A 208 -16.63 -27.85 -28.65
N HIS A 209 -16.28 -28.41 -27.49
CA HIS A 209 -14.91 -28.35 -26.98
C HIS A 209 -13.92 -29.04 -27.94
N LEU A 210 -12.94 -28.25 -28.41
CA LEU A 210 -11.91 -28.67 -29.36
C LEU A 210 -10.69 -29.35 -28.71
N HIS A 211 -10.55 -29.24 -27.39
CA HIS A 211 -9.48 -29.92 -26.66
C HIS A 211 -9.86 -31.39 -26.46
N ARG A 212 -9.34 -32.26 -27.33
CA ARG A 212 -9.62 -33.71 -27.33
C ARG A 212 -8.34 -34.50 -27.57
N ASP A 213 -8.33 -35.72 -27.05
CA ASP A 213 -7.25 -36.68 -27.28
C ASP A 213 -7.09 -37.00 -28.78
N CYS A 214 -5.87 -37.33 -29.22
CA CYS A 214 -5.58 -37.66 -30.61
C CYS A 214 -6.46 -38.79 -31.17
N HIS A 215 -6.87 -39.75 -30.32
CA HIS A 215 -7.78 -40.83 -30.73
C HIS A 215 -9.20 -40.35 -31.08
N LEU A 216 -9.66 -39.26 -30.47
CA LEU A 216 -10.99 -38.68 -30.71
C LEU A 216 -11.00 -37.76 -31.93
N HIS A 217 -9.84 -37.20 -32.30
CA HIS A 217 -9.69 -36.38 -33.51
C HIS A 217 -9.94 -37.19 -34.81
N ASN A 218 -9.78 -38.51 -34.73
CA ASN A 218 -10.01 -39.43 -35.86
C ASN A 218 -11.46 -39.95 -35.93
N ARG A 219 -12.33 -39.54 -34.99
CA ARG A 219 -13.76 -39.89 -34.98
C ARG A 219 -14.67 -38.69 -35.16
N ASP A 220 -14.32 -37.55 -34.58
CA ASP A 220 -15.17 -36.37 -34.60
C ASP A 220 -14.40 -35.20 -35.22
N SER A 221 -14.77 -34.88 -36.46
CA SER A 221 -14.35 -33.68 -37.16
C SER A 221 -14.96 -32.44 -36.51
N VAL A 222 -14.22 -31.77 -35.62
CA VAL A 222 -14.72 -30.59 -34.90
C VAL A 222 -13.98 -29.33 -35.31
N ALA A 223 -14.79 -28.40 -35.83
CA ALA A 223 -14.71 -26.95 -35.79
C ALA A 223 -13.49 -26.07 -36.26
N SER A 224 -13.43 -25.61 -37.54
CA SER A 224 -12.77 -24.45 -38.23
C SER A 224 -12.96 -24.53 -39.77
N SER A 225 -13.56 -23.57 -40.48
CA SER A 225 -14.02 -23.73 -41.90
C SER A 225 -12.94 -24.02 -42.95
N LEU A 226 -12.42 -25.26 -43.00
CA LEU A 226 -11.68 -25.82 -44.11
C LEU A 226 -12.69 -26.42 -45.10
N LYS A 227 -12.88 -25.73 -46.22
CA LYS A 227 -13.62 -26.25 -47.37
C LYS A 227 -12.63 -26.99 -48.27
N PHE A 228 -12.92 -28.23 -48.63
CA PHE A 228 -12.12 -28.96 -49.60
C PHE A 228 -12.56 -28.57 -51.01
N ILE A 229 -11.64 -27.98 -51.80
CA ILE A 229 -11.80 -27.79 -53.25
C ILE A 229 -11.24 -29.03 -53.92
N ASN A 230 -12.08 -29.73 -54.68
CA ASN A 230 -11.65 -30.80 -55.56
C ASN A 230 -11.17 -30.20 -56.89
#